data_AF-A0A348TS82-F1
#
_entry.id   AF-A0A348TS82-F1
#
_cell.length_a   1.000
_cell.length_b   1.000
_cell.length_c   1.000
_cell.angle_alpha   90.00
_cell.angle_beta   90.00
_cell.angle_gamma   90.00
#
_symmetry.space_group_name_H-M   'P 1'
#
loop_
_entity.id
_entity.type
_entity.pdbx_description
1 polymer ?
#
loop_
_entity_poly.entity_id
_entity_poly.type
_entity_poly.pdbx_seq_one_letter_code
_entity_poly.pdbx_strand_id
1 'polypeptide(L)'
;MTNTQSHAKRELEILFKTTPDAIIREFETEILALCEKFGQSGQSGGSAPFTAGALSHAIKKLCLQQTIAPLTGEESEWGTVADGFNQNNREGAVFKNGDGRAYYLDAIVWKGDTWNSDKTSNDWDTFTGTIQGISSRQFIKSFPFKPKTFYIDVTREKFDANKHNKSDAVTTGLDGDVVYSIKDMKQIDEVFEYYDRFKQTLSK
;
A
#
# COMPACT_ATOMS: atom_id res chain seq x y z
N MET A 1 6.60 -30.08 22.88
CA MET A 1 6.12 -30.04 21.49
C MET A 1 4.62 -30.24 21.53
N THR A 2 3.91 -29.14 21.35
CA THR A 2 2.46 -29.08 21.16
C THR A 2 2.06 -29.79 19.87
N ASN A 3 0.77 -30.13 19.74
CA ASN A 3 0.23 -30.67 18.49
C ASN A 3 0.48 -29.72 17.31
N THR A 4 0.41 -28.40 17.54
CA THR A 4 0.70 -27.38 16.54
C THR A 4 2.15 -27.46 16.06
N GLN A 5 3.14 -27.50 16.96
CA GLN A 5 4.54 -27.62 16.58
C GLN A 5 4.85 -28.97 15.90
N SER A 6 4.27 -30.08 16.38
CA SER A 6 4.42 -31.41 15.75
C SER A 6 3.89 -31.41 14.32
N HIS A 7 2.71 -30.83 14.09
CA HIS A 7 2.13 -30.70 12.75
C HIS A 7 3.01 -29.82 11.85
N ALA A 8 3.43 -28.65 12.33
CA ALA A 8 4.30 -27.74 11.57
C ALA A 8 5.62 -28.40 11.16
N LYS A 9 6.27 -29.15 12.07
CA LYS A 9 7.50 -29.88 11.76
C LYS A 9 7.32 -30.86 10.61
N ARG A 10 6.25 -31.67 10.66
CA ARG A 10 5.95 -32.63 9.59
C ARG A 10 5.73 -31.94 8.24
N GLU A 11 4.96 -30.85 8.22
CA GLU A 11 4.67 -30.12 6.98
C GLU A 11 5.92 -29.44 6.40
N LEU A 12 6.79 -28.87 7.25
CA LEU A 12 8.07 -28.29 6.82
C LEU A 12 9.01 -29.37 6.26
N GLU A 13 9.11 -30.54 6.89
CA GLU A 13 9.89 -31.67 6.38
C GLU A 13 9.42 -32.14 5.00
N ILE A 14 8.11 -32.12 4.74
CA ILE A 14 7.54 -32.45 3.43
C ILE A 14 7.89 -31.35 2.42
N LEU A 15 7.62 -30.09 2.73
CA LEU A 15 7.91 -28.94 1.88
C LEU A 15 9.39 -28.92 1.46
N PHE A 16 10.29 -29.16 2.40
CA PHE A 16 11.73 -29.16 2.14
C PHE A 16 12.21 -30.33 1.28
N LYS A 17 11.44 -31.42 1.18
CA LYS A 17 11.72 -32.51 0.24
C LYS A 17 11.19 -32.20 -1.15
N THR A 18 10.01 -31.58 -1.24
CA THR A 18 9.34 -31.29 -2.52
C THR A 18 9.78 -29.98 -3.16
N THR A 19 10.30 -29.05 -2.36
CA THR A 19 10.73 -27.70 -2.77
C THR A 19 12.05 -27.37 -2.07
N PRO A 20 13.19 -27.86 -2.59
CA PRO A 20 14.48 -27.73 -1.93
C PRO A 20 14.91 -26.27 -1.66
N ASP A 21 14.53 -25.37 -2.55
CA ASP A 21 14.83 -23.93 -2.58
C ASP A 21 13.77 -23.05 -1.89
N ALA A 22 12.86 -23.64 -1.11
CA ALA A 22 11.90 -22.89 -0.33
C ALA A 22 12.61 -21.88 0.58
N ILE A 23 12.38 -20.58 0.36
CA ILE A 23 12.99 -19.46 1.10
C ILE A 23 12.83 -19.64 2.61
N ILE A 24 11.70 -20.20 3.07
CA ILE A 24 11.42 -20.38 4.49
C ILE A 24 12.31 -21.43 5.19
N ARG A 25 13.12 -22.20 4.44
CA ARG A 25 14.00 -23.25 5.01
C ARG A 25 14.96 -22.69 6.04
N GLU A 26 15.54 -21.53 5.79
CA GLU A 26 16.47 -20.89 6.72
C GLU A 26 15.81 -20.40 8.02
N PHE A 27 14.47 -20.38 8.06
CA PHE A 27 13.66 -19.93 9.19
C PHE A 27 12.92 -21.08 9.91
N GLU A 28 13.30 -22.35 9.67
CA GLU A 28 12.63 -23.52 10.25
C GLU A 28 12.52 -23.42 11.79
N THR A 29 13.61 -23.02 12.45
CA THR A 29 13.67 -22.94 13.92
C THR A 29 12.69 -21.89 14.46
N GLU A 30 12.65 -20.72 13.83
CA GLU A 30 11.79 -19.60 14.19
C GLU A 30 10.31 -19.95 13.97
N ILE A 31 9.99 -20.59 12.85
CA ILE A 31 8.63 -21.04 12.54
C ILE A 31 8.17 -22.07 13.58
N LEU A 32 9.01 -23.06 13.90
CA LEU A 32 8.67 -24.06 14.91
C LEU A 32 8.50 -23.47 16.31
N ALA A 33 9.31 -22.45 16.66
CA ALA A 33 9.18 -21.76 17.93
C ALA A 33 7.88 -20.96 18.01
N LEU A 34 7.49 -20.27 16.94
CA LEU A 34 6.21 -19.55 16.84
C LEU A 34 5.02 -20.52 16.94
N CYS A 35 5.06 -21.64 16.24
CA CYS A 35 4.01 -22.66 16.30
C CYS A 35 3.89 -23.30 17.71
N GLU A 36 5.00 -23.49 18.42
CA GLU A 36 4.98 -23.97 19.80
C GLU A 36 4.36 -22.94 20.74
N LYS A 37 4.76 -21.66 20.65
CA LYS A 37 4.17 -20.59 21.45
C LYS A 37 2.69 -20.42 21.17
N PHE A 38 2.27 -20.53 19.91
CA PHE A 38 0.86 -20.52 19.54
C PHE A 38 0.10 -21.70 20.17
N GLY A 39 0.63 -22.92 20.07
CA GLY A 39 0.01 -24.12 20.66
C GLY A 39 -0.10 -24.05 22.19
N GLN A 40 0.87 -23.42 22.86
CA GLN A 40 0.87 -23.20 24.31
C GLN A 40 -0.12 -22.12 24.77
N SER A 41 -0.56 -21.23 23.86
CA SER A 41 -1.44 -20.10 24.21
C SER A 41 -2.90 -20.49 24.49
N GLY A 42 -3.26 -21.78 24.36
CA GLY A 42 -4.58 -22.28 24.76
C GLY A 42 -5.73 -21.83 23.85
N GLN A 43 -5.45 -21.49 22.58
CA GLN A 43 -6.51 -21.11 21.63
C GLN A 43 -7.51 -22.24 21.47
N SER A 44 -8.80 -21.91 21.58
CA SER A 44 -9.89 -22.82 21.26
C SER A 44 -10.09 -22.92 19.74
N GLY A 45 -10.82 -23.92 19.26
CA GLY A 45 -11.11 -24.08 17.84
C GLY A 45 -11.75 -22.85 17.17
N GLY A 46 -12.51 -22.05 17.92
CA GLY A 46 -13.13 -20.82 17.41
C GLY A 46 -12.19 -19.59 17.38
N SER A 47 -11.22 -19.51 18.29
CA SER A 47 -10.30 -18.35 18.40
C SER A 47 -9.00 -18.56 17.62
N ALA A 48 -8.60 -19.81 17.40
CA ALA A 48 -7.35 -20.14 16.73
C ALA A 48 -7.17 -19.47 15.34
N PRO A 49 -8.17 -19.45 14.43
CA PRO A 49 -8.02 -18.80 13.13
C PRO A 49 -7.79 -17.29 13.24
N PHE A 50 -8.48 -16.61 14.17
CA PHE A 50 -8.32 -15.17 14.38
C PHE A 50 -6.94 -14.82 14.92
N THR A 51 -6.49 -15.56 15.94
CA THR A 51 -5.16 -15.34 16.54
C THR A 51 -4.04 -15.64 15.56
N ALA A 52 -4.16 -16.72 14.77
CA ALA A 52 -3.18 -17.05 13.74
C ALA A 52 -3.12 -15.97 12.65
N GLY A 53 -4.27 -15.46 12.21
CA GLY A 53 -4.36 -14.36 11.25
C GLY A 53 -3.72 -13.08 11.78
N ALA A 54 -4.01 -12.70 13.03
CA ALA A 54 -3.44 -11.52 13.67
C ALA A 54 -1.91 -11.62 13.82
N LEU A 55 -1.41 -12.79 14.23
CA LEU A 55 0.03 -13.05 14.37
C LEU A 55 0.75 -12.95 13.02
N SER A 56 0.24 -13.63 11.99
CA SER A 56 0.80 -13.60 10.64
C SER A 56 0.85 -12.16 10.09
N HIS A 57 -0.24 -11.40 10.27
CA HIS A 57 -0.31 -10.01 9.83
C HIS A 57 0.69 -9.10 10.56
N ALA A 58 0.83 -9.27 11.89
CA ALA A 58 1.78 -8.50 12.68
C ALA A 58 3.23 -8.80 12.28
N ILE A 59 3.59 -10.08 12.15
CA ILE A 59 4.93 -10.50 11.71
C ILE A 59 5.25 -9.92 10.34
N LYS A 60 4.33 -10.08 9.36
CA LYS A 60 4.50 -9.53 8.02
C LYS A 60 4.78 -8.03 8.05
N LYS A 61 3.98 -7.27 8.81
CA LYS A 61 4.19 -5.82 8.95
C LYS A 61 5.54 -5.48 9.55
N LEU A 62 5.97 -6.17 10.61
CA LEU A 62 7.26 -5.92 11.26
C LEU A 62 8.44 -6.23 10.35
N CYS A 63 8.41 -7.35 9.63
CA CYS A 63 9.47 -7.70 8.67
C CYS A 63 9.57 -6.68 7.52
N LEU A 64 8.46 -6.05 7.15
CA LEU A 64 8.40 -4.99 6.13
C LEU A 64 8.59 -3.58 6.72
N GLN A 65 8.90 -3.47 8.01
CA GLN A 65 9.05 -2.19 8.74
C GLN A 65 7.82 -1.27 8.62
N GLN A 66 6.63 -1.86 8.55
CA GLN A 66 5.36 -1.14 8.42
C GLN A 66 4.73 -0.82 9.78
N THR A 67 3.92 0.23 9.80
CA THR A 67 3.14 0.61 10.98
C THR A 67 2.14 -0.47 11.41
N ILE A 68 2.18 -0.91 12.67
CA ILE A 68 1.15 -1.77 13.28
C ILE A 68 -0.01 -0.93 13.81
N ALA A 69 0.31 0.12 14.56
CA ALA A 69 -0.65 1.06 15.14
C ALA A 69 -0.72 2.34 14.29
N PRO A 70 -1.83 3.10 14.35
CA PRO A 70 -1.92 4.43 13.75
C PRO A 70 -0.73 5.32 14.13
N LEU A 71 -0.39 6.26 13.25
CA LEU A 71 0.49 7.37 13.55
C LEU A 71 -0.18 8.26 14.59
N THR A 72 0.54 8.69 15.61
CA THR A 72 -0.01 9.53 16.68
C THR A 72 0.05 11.01 16.35
N GLY A 73 0.98 11.41 15.46
CA GLY A 73 1.25 12.81 15.14
C GLY A 73 2.21 13.49 16.12
N GLU A 74 2.64 12.79 17.19
CA GLU A 74 3.61 13.28 18.17
C GLU A 74 4.93 13.70 17.51
N GLU A 75 5.59 14.74 18.05
CA GLU A 75 6.84 15.27 17.46
C GLU A 75 7.96 14.21 17.37
N SER A 76 7.95 13.20 18.24
CA SER A 76 8.89 12.07 18.19
C SER A 76 8.74 11.19 16.95
N GLU A 77 7.60 11.25 16.25
CA GLU A 77 7.39 10.50 15.00
C GLU A 77 7.94 11.21 13.76
N TRP A 78 8.50 12.42 13.90
CA TRP A 78 8.95 13.23 12.77
C TRP A 78 10.47 13.39 12.77
N GLY A 79 11.07 13.24 11.59
CA GLY A 79 12.47 13.58 11.33
C GLY A 79 12.57 14.64 10.25
N THR A 80 13.45 15.62 10.44
CA THR A 80 13.70 16.68 9.46
C THR A 80 14.50 16.16 8.28
N VAL A 81 13.97 16.35 7.08
CA VAL A 81 14.61 15.94 5.81
C VAL A 81 15.09 17.12 4.97
N ALA A 82 14.43 18.27 5.11
CA ALA A 82 14.88 19.56 4.58
C ALA A 82 14.29 20.69 5.44
N ASP A 83 14.76 21.92 5.26
CA ASP A 83 14.24 23.07 6.01
C ASP A 83 12.72 23.24 5.76
N GLY A 84 11.94 23.19 6.84
CA GLY A 84 10.46 23.21 6.77
C GLY A 84 9.81 21.93 6.20
N PHE A 85 10.55 20.83 6.01
CA PHE A 85 9.99 19.56 5.55
C PHE A 85 10.40 18.41 6.47
N ASN A 86 9.41 17.78 7.08
CA ASN A 86 9.59 16.63 7.96
C ASN A 86 8.99 15.38 7.33
N GLN A 87 9.63 14.24 7.51
CA GLN A 87 9.15 12.92 7.13
C GLN A 87 8.82 12.12 8.38
N ASN A 88 7.76 11.32 8.35
CA ASN A 88 7.43 10.45 9.48
C ASN A 88 8.41 9.26 9.53
N ASN A 89 8.93 8.95 10.71
CA ASN A 89 9.94 7.90 10.91
C ASN A 89 9.36 6.49 11.10
N ARG A 90 8.03 6.36 11.19
CA ARG A 90 7.31 5.08 11.23
C ARG A 90 6.66 4.75 9.87
N GLU A 91 6.38 5.76 9.06
CA GLU A 91 5.75 5.66 7.73
C GLU A 91 6.42 6.61 6.74
N GLY A 92 7.32 6.08 5.91
CA GLY A 92 8.14 6.86 4.99
C GLY A 92 7.34 7.61 3.91
N ALA A 93 6.10 7.20 3.63
CA ALA A 93 5.22 7.89 2.69
C ALA A 93 4.41 9.05 3.31
N VAL A 94 4.57 9.32 4.62
CA VAL A 94 3.93 10.46 5.30
C VAL A 94 4.92 11.60 5.51
N PHE A 95 4.54 12.79 5.08
CA PHE A 95 5.33 14.01 5.18
C PHE A 95 4.52 15.13 5.84
N LYS A 96 5.21 16.08 6.46
CA LYS A 96 4.67 17.29 7.08
C LYS A 96 5.34 18.52 6.46
N ASN A 97 4.54 19.38 5.85
CA ASN A 97 4.96 20.65 5.25
C ASN A 97 5.33 21.68 6.32
N GLY A 98 5.94 22.79 5.89
CA GLY A 98 6.35 23.89 6.78
C GLY A 98 5.17 24.63 7.42
N ASP A 99 3.96 24.51 6.87
CA ASP A 99 2.72 25.00 7.48
C ASP A 99 2.15 24.04 8.55
N GLY A 100 2.85 22.93 8.82
CA GLY A 100 2.45 21.91 9.78
C GLY A 100 1.45 20.88 9.24
N ARG A 101 0.98 20.99 7.99
CA ARG A 101 0.03 20.03 7.43
C ARG A 101 0.72 18.76 6.97
N ALA A 102 0.24 17.62 7.49
CA ALA A 102 0.70 16.32 7.08
C ALA A 102 -0.08 15.78 5.88
N TYR A 103 0.59 15.03 5.00
CA TYR A 103 -0.01 14.36 3.84
C TYR A 103 0.60 12.97 3.65
N TYR A 104 -0.17 12.08 3.03
CA TYR A 104 0.24 10.73 2.65
C TYR A 104 0.42 10.67 1.14
N LEU A 105 1.61 10.23 0.67
CA LEU A 105 1.95 10.18 -0.75
C LEU A 105 1.11 9.16 -1.53
N ASP A 106 0.82 8.02 -0.91
CA ASP A 106 0.18 6.87 -1.56
C ASP A 106 -1.32 6.78 -1.23
N ALA A 107 -1.98 7.92 -1.03
CA ALA A 107 -3.41 7.95 -0.73
C ALA A 107 -4.25 7.40 -1.90
N ILE A 108 -3.82 7.66 -3.15
CA ILE A 108 -4.43 7.10 -4.36
C ILE A 108 -3.37 6.41 -5.23
N VAL A 109 -3.65 5.18 -5.62
CA VAL A 109 -2.99 4.49 -6.74
C VAL A 109 -3.96 4.40 -7.91
N TRP A 110 -3.55 4.92 -9.05
CA TRP A 110 -4.33 4.87 -10.29
C TRP A 110 -4.16 3.49 -10.91
N LYS A 111 -5.27 2.85 -11.27
CA LYS A 111 -5.31 1.52 -11.87
C LYS A 111 -5.86 1.63 -13.28
N GLY A 112 -4.96 1.69 -14.25
CA GLY A 112 -5.29 1.82 -15.66
C GLY A 112 -5.79 0.50 -16.25
N ASP A 113 -6.79 0.58 -17.11
CA ASP A 113 -7.00 -0.48 -18.08
C ASP A 113 -6.01 -0.36 -19.25
N THR A 114 -5.65 -1.51 -19.82
CA THR A 114 -4.92 -1.54 -21.08
C THR A 114 -5.86 -1.21 -22.22
N TRP A 115 -5.46 -0.23 -23.03
CA TRP A 115 -5.91 -0.13 -24.41
C TRP A 115 -5.26 -1.26 -25.20
N ASN A 116 -5.94 -2.41 -25.34
CA ASN A 116 -5.52 -3.41 -26.32
C ASN A 116 -6.73 -3.96 -27.07
N SER A 117 -6.71 -3.80 -28.40
CA SER A 117 -7.67 -4.40 -29.33
C SER A 117 -7.60 -5.94 -29.31
N ASP A 118 -6.48 -6.49 -28.84
CA ASP A 118 -6.28 -7.92 -28.63
C ASP A 118 -6.34 -8.20 -27.13
N LYS A 119 -7.48 -8.72 -26.67
CA LYS A 119 -7.82 -9.06 -25.28
C LYS A 119 -6.99 -10.22 -24.71
N THR A 120 -5.68 -10.22 -24.90
CA THR A 120 -4.79 -11.34 -24.54
C THR A 120 -3.86 -11.05 -23.36
N SER A 121 -3.75 -9.79 -22.91
CA SER A 121 -3.08 -9.46 -21.64
C SER A 121 -3.90 -8.49 -20.77
N ASN A 122 -4.32 -8.97 -19.60
CA ASN A 122 -4.90 -8.18 -18.52
C ASN A 122 -3.80 -7.46 -17.71
N ASP A 123 -2.90 -6.74 -18.38
CA ASP A 123 -1.87 -5.97 -17.68
C ASP A 123 -2.47 -4.66 -17.17
N TRP A 124 -2.89 -4.67 -15.91
CA TRP A 124 -3.29 -3.46 -15.21
C TRP A 124 -2.03 -2.63 -14.93
N ASP A 125 -1.94 -1.43 -15.49
CA ASP A 125 -0.91 -0.48 -15.08
C ASP A 125 -1.31 0.15 -13.74
N THR A 126 -0.38 0.22 -12.79
CA THR A 126 -0.60 0.90 -11.51
C THR A 126 0.46 1.97 -11.31
N PHE A 127 0.03 3.21 -11.11
CA PHE A 127 0.95 4.32 -10.96
C PHE A 127 0.44 5.36 -9.97
N THR A 128 1.36 6.19 -9.50
CA THR A 128 1.07 7.41 -8.75
C THR A 128 1.31 8.63 -9.62
N GLY A 129 0.58 9.71 -9.40
CA GLY A 129 0.63 10.88 -10.25
C GLY A 129 -0.55 11.81 -10.07
N THR A 130 -0.83 12.64 -11.06
CA THR A 130 -2.00 13.53 -11.05
C THR A 130 -2.86 13.23 -12.27
N ILE A 131 -4.15 12.97 -12.05
CA ILE A 131 -5.14 12.74 -13.10
C ILE A 131 -6.29 13.72 -12.88
N GLN A 132 -6.68 14.46 -13.92
CA GLN A 132 -7.78 15.44 -13.87
C GLN A 132 -7.69 16.41 -12.65
N GLY A 133 -6.46 16.84 -12.33
CA GLY A 133 -6.18 17.75 -11.21
C GLY A 133 -6.34 17.12 -9.82
N ILE A 134 -6.39 15.80 -9.71
CA ILE A 134 -6.39 15.05 -8.45
C ILE A 134 -5.05 14.33 -8.34
N SER A 135 -4.29 14.64 -7.29
CA SER A 135 -2.98 14.04 -7.04
C SER A 135 -3.09 12.72 -6.28
N SER A 136 -2.11 11.83 -6.41
CA SER A 136 -1.99 10.63 -5.59
C SER A 136 -1.83 10.94 -4.12
N ARG A 137 -1.17 12.05 -3.79
CA ARG A 137 -0.99 12.50 -2.42
C ARG A 137 -2.20 13.27 -1.92
N GLN A 138 -2.59 13.04 -0.66
CA GLN A 138 -3.71 13.73 -0.02
C GLN A 138 -3.37 14.15 1.41
N PHE A 139 -3.97 15.25 1.87
CA PHE A 139 -3.75 15.74 3.23
C PHE A 139 -4.43 14.82 4.25
N ILE A 140 -3.73 14.56 5.36
CA ILE A 140 -4.26 13.84 6.50
C ILE A 140 -5.23 14.76 7.24
N LYS A 141 -6.45 14.29 7.50
CA LYS A 141 -7.49 15.07 8.20
C LYS A 141 -7.17 15.30 9.68
N SER A 142 -6.74 14.25 10.36
CA SER A 142 -6.43 14.29 11.80
C SER A 142 -5.58 13.09 12.21
N PHE A 143 -4.93 13.23 13.36
CA PHE A 143 -4.29 12.13 14.07
C PHE A 143 -5.18 11.68 15.26
N PRO A 144 -5.18 10.40 15.66
CA PRO A 144 -4.35 9.32 15.13
C PRO A 144 -4.73 8.91 13.70
N PHE A 145 -3.73 8.70 12.85
CA PHE A 145 -3.91 8.46 11.42
C PHE A 145 -3.48 7.04 11.02
N LYS A 146 -4.32 6.33 10.27
CA LYS A 146 -3.98 5.03 9.70
C LYS A 146 -3.82 5.17 8.19
N PRO A 147 -2.61 4.96 7.62
CA PRO A 147 -2.45 4.99 6.16
C PRO A 147 -3.44 4.06 5.45
N LYS A 148 -4.14 4.60 4.45
CA LYS A 148 -5.09 3.85 3.60
C LYS A 148 -4.91 4.26 2.14
N THR A 149 -4.51 3.30 1.31
CA THR A 149 -4.43 3.51 -0.14
C THR A 149 -5.75 3.11 -0.79
N PHE A 150 -6.26 3.97 -1.66
CA PHE A 150 -7.41 3.70 -2.52
C PHE A 150 -6.91 3.41 -3.93
N TYR A 151 -7.39 2.32 -4.53
CA TYR A 151 -7.11 1.98 -5.93
C TYR A 151 -8.27 2.49 -6.78
N ILE A 152 -8.00 3.44 -7.67
CA ILE A 152 -9.01 4.13 -8.46
C ILE A 152 -8.89 3.71 -9.91
N ASP A 153 -9.97 3.22 -10.51
CA ASP A 153 -9.93 2.73 -11.87
C ASP A 153 -9.96 3.90 -12.87
N VAL A 154 -9.06 3.86 -13.85
CA VAL A 154 -8.94 4.88 -14.89
C VAL A 154 -8.93 4.24 -16.28
N THR A 155 -9.48 4.94 -17.26
CA THR A 155 -9.34 4.58 -18.68
C THR A 155 -8.11 5.23 -19.27
N ARG A 156 -7.48 4.56 -20.22
CA ARG A 156 -6.37 5.10 -21.01
C ARG A 156 -6.77 5.26 -22.48
N GLU A 157 -6.52 6.44 -23.04
CA GLU A 157 -6.73 6.69 -24.49
C GLU A 157 -5.56 7.45 -25.11
N LYS A 158 -5.38 7.32 -26.43
CA LYS A 158 -4.35 8.08 -27.15
C LYS A 158 -4.67 9.57 -27.10
N PHE A 159 -3.63 10.38 -26.96
CA PHE A 159 -3.78 11.83 -27.02
C PHE A 159 -4.35 12.27 -28.38
N ASP A 160 -5.38 13.10 -28.33
CA ASP A 160 -6.01 13.73 -29.49
C ASP A 160 -6.10 15.23 -29.19
N ALA A 161 -5.36 16.04 -29.94
CA ALA A 161 -5.29 17.49 -29.72
C ALA A 161 -6.64 18.21 -29.89
N ASN A 162 -7.64 17.57 -30.51
CA ASN A 162 -8.99 18.12 -30.62
C ASN A 162 -9.88 17.81 -29.41
N LYS A 163 -9.49 16.84 -28.58
CA LYS A 163 -10.27 16.36 -27.43
C LYS A 163 -9.60 16.64 -26.09
N HIS A 164 -8.27 16.65 -26.06
CA HIS A 164 -7.49 16.64 -24.84
C HIS A 164 -6.58 17.86 -24.74
N ASN A 165 -6.34 18.32 -23.51
CA ASN A 165 -5.30 19.30 -23.25
C ASN A 165 -3.94 18.60 -23.22
N LYS A 166 -2.92 19.21 -23.83
CA LYS A 166 -1.57 18.64 -23.82
C LYS A 166 -0.98 18.50 -22.41
N SER A 167 -1.44 19.28 -21.44
CA SER A 167 -1.05 19.17 -20.03
C SER A 167 -1.54 17.90 -19.34
N ASP A 168 -2.59 17.27 -19.87
CA ASP A 168 -3.17 16.03 -19.33
C ASP A 168 -2.55 14.79 -19.98
N ALA A 169 -1.68 15.00 -20.98
CA ALA A 169 -1.02 13.93 -21.71
C ALA A 169 0.25 13.47 -20.99
N VAL A 170 0.38 12.17 -20.83
CA VAL A 170 1.58 11.49 -20.32
C VAL A 170 2.24 10.76 -21.49
N THR A 171 3.51 11.03 -21.75
CA THR A 171 4.26 10.30 -22.77
C THR A 171 4.70 8.95 -22.21
N THR A 172 4.22 7.87 -22.81
CA THR A 172 4.64 6.50 -22.51
C THR A 172 5.54 5.98 -23.64
N GLY A 173 6.52 5.12 -23.30
CA GLY A 173 7.50 4.64 -24.27
C GLY A 173 6.91 3.77 -25.38
N LEU A 174 5.79 3.08 -25.14
CA LEU A 174 5.16 2.15 -26.09
C LEU A 174 4.03 2.80 -26.90
N ASP A 175 3.23 3.67 -26.27
CA ASP A 175 1.98 4.17 -26.86
C ASP A 175 2.04 5.66 -27.28
N GLY A 176 3.19 6.32 -27.04
CA GLY A 176 3.33 7.77 -27.22
C GLY A 176 2.54 8.54 -26.16
N ASP A 177 1.99 9.69 -26.55
CA ASP A 177 1.18 10.50 -25.64
C ASP A 177 -0.19 9.85 -25.40
N VAL A 178 -0.52 9.61 -24.14
CA VAL A 178 -1.82 9.09 -23.70
C VAL A 178 -2.44 10.00 -22.65
N VAL A 179 -3.76 9.92 -22.50
CA VAL A 179 -4.51 10.63 -21.46
C VAL A 179 -5.26 9.60 -20.62
N TYR A 180 -5.28 9.82 -19.31
CA TYR A 180 -6.02 9.00 -18.37
C TYR A 180 -7.25 9.75 -17.84
N SER A 181 -8.35 9.03 -17.70
CA SER A 181 -9.63 9.57 -17.22
C SER A 181 -10.23 8.66 -16.15
N ILE A 182 -10.80 9.24 -15.09
CA ILE A 182 -11.40 8.50 -13.98
C ILE A 182 -12.70 7.82 -14.45
N LYS A 183 -12.86 6.52 -14.17
CA LYS A 183 -14.04 5.75 -14.58
C LYS A 183 -15.28 6.05 -13.76
N ASP A 184 -15.12 6.12 -12.45
CA ASP A 184 -16.21 6.37 -11.51
C ASP A 184 -15.78 7.39 -10.45
N MET A 185 -16.37 8.58 -10.52
CA MET A 185 -16.09 9.65 -9.57
C MET A 185 -16.50 9.30 -8.13
N LYS A 186 -17.38 8.32 -7.91
CA LYS A 186 -17.71 7.87 -6.55
C LYS A 186 -16.51 7.27 -5.82
N GLN A 187 -15.58 6.65 -6.55
CA GLN A 187 -14.34 6.15 -5.95
C GLN A 187 -13.49 7.30 -5.38
N ILE A 188 -13.57 8.49 -5.98
CA ILE A 188 -12.89 9.70 -5.49
C ILE A 188 -13.60 10.29 -4.27
N ASP A 189 -14.94 10.25 -4.23
CA ASP A 189 -15.69 10.71 -3.07
C ASP A 189 -15.28 9.93 -1.82
N GLU A 190 -15.12 8.61 -1.91
CA GLU A 190 -14.61 7.77 -0.81
C GLU A 190 -13.20 8.16 -0.35
N VAL A 191 -12.34 8.60 -1.26
CA VAL A 191 -11.01 9.12 -0.91
C VAL A 191 -11.16 10.37 -0.05
N PHE A 192 -12.03 11.30 -0.46
CA PHE A 192 -12.21 12.58 0.23
C PHE A 192 -13.08 12.48 1.48
N GLU A 193 -13.79 11.38 1.70
CA GLU A 193 -14.32 11.03 3.02
C GLU A 193 -13.17 10.74 4.02
N TYR A 194 -12.08 10.12 3.56
CA TYR A 194 -10.94 9.76 4.42
C TYR A 194 -9.85 10.85 4.50
N TYR A 195 -9.61 11.56 3.41
CA TYR A 195 -8.55 12.55 3.25
C TYR A 195 -9.06 13.95 2.91
N ASP A 196 -8.30 14.98 3.24
CA ASP A 196 -8.53 16.32 2.71
C ASP A 196 -7.85 16.46 1.35
N ARG A 197 -8.55 17.09 0.39
CA ARG A 197 -8.02 17.26 -0.96
C ARG A 197 -6.71 18.06 -0.94
N PHE A 198 -5.65 17.47 -1.46
CA PHE A 198 -4.41 18.17 -1.73
C PHE A 198 -4.62 19.16 -2.87
N LYS A 199 -4.33 20.44 -2.60
CA LYS A 199 -4.30 21.50 -3.60
C LYS A 199 -2.87 21.98 -3.68
N GLN A 200 -2.22 21.77 -4.81
CA GLN A 200 -0.90 22.34 -5.03
C GLN A 200 -1.07 23.86 -5.11
N THR A 201 -0.62 24.58 -4.10
CA THR A 201 -0.50 26.03 -4.18
C THR A 201 0.65 26.28 -5.15
N LEU A 202 0.32 26.62 -6.39
CA LEU A 202 1.32 27.18 -7.30
C LEU A 202 1.76 28.50 -6.66
N SER A 203 3.00 28.58 -6.21
CA SER A 203 3.59 29.87 -5.87
C SER A 203 3.53 30.74 -7.14
N LYS A 204 2.85 31.88 -7.03
CA LYS A 204 2.90 32.92 -8.06
C LYS A 204 4.31 33.49 -8.19
#